data_AF-A0A7C7GB00-F1
#
_entry.id   AF-A0A7C7GB00-F1
#
_cell.length_a   1.000
_cell.length_b   1.000
_cell.length_c   1.000
_cell.angle_alpha   90.00
_cell.angle_beta   90.00
_cell.angle_gamma   90.00
#
_symmetry.space_group_name_H-M   'P 1'
#
loop_
_entity.id
_entity.type
_entity.pdbx_description
1 polymer ?
#
loop_
_entity_poly.entity_id
_entity_poly.type
_entity_poly.pdbx_seq_one_letter_code
_entity_poly.pdbx_strand_id
1 'polypeptide(L)'
;MAEAFAIPWSEAARKIDYKNSKVVPPFCQVNSPNYSGARYKKKFGQDFTWINHYCDAKAKIPVCWDYPKKARNACLTRFMRGAQYAIDHTKNPAYPLLPLLYTEVGTLLKNLERYGESIHSFQQAINKNKKYIPAYSRLVDVYILLNDFDRAEQTAKSGLEQKKSKSLKRRLEKIAKLRAEAATKMANESAPETAQ
;
A
#
# COMPACT_ATOMS: atom_id res chain seq x y z
N MET A 1 -26.46 -16.07 -9.49
CA MET A 1 -27.05 -14.82 -8.95
C MET A 1 -26.19 -14.40 -7.77
N ALA A 2 -25.66 -13.17 -7.74
CA ALA A 2 -24.87 -12.70 -6.62
C ALA A 2 -25.81 -12.50 -5.42
N GLU A 3 -25.53 -13.15 -4.30
CA GLU A 3 -26.20 -12.83 -3.03
C GLU A 3 -26.04 -11.33 -2.79
N ALA A 4 -27.15 -10.62 -2.75
CA ALA A 4 -27.16 -9.24 -2.31
C ALA A 4 -26.66 -9.23 -0.87
N PHE A 5 -25.58 -8.51 -0.58
CA PHE A 5 -25.15 -8.27 0.79
C PHE A 5 -26.35 -7.70 1.56
N ALA A 6 -26.74 -8.35 2.66
CA ALA A 6 -27.90 -7.95 3.45
C ALA A 6 -27.79 -6.51 3.99
N ILE A 7 -26.57 -5.95 4.03
CA ILE A 7 -26.30 -4.57 4.44
C ILE A 7 -25.30 -3.88 3.48
N PRO A 8 -25.44 -2.58 3.20
CA PRO A 8 -24.43 -1.82 2.46
C PRO A 8 -23.09 -1.75 3.21
N TRP A 9 -21.97 -1.71 2.49
CA TRP A 9 -20.62 -1.59 3.10
C TRP A 9 -20.49 -0.36 4.00
N SER A 10 -21.23 0.71 3.70
CA SER A 10 -21.23 1.93 4.50
C SER A 10 -21.83 1.71 5.88
N GLU A 11 -22.84 0.84 6.01
CA GLU A 11 -23.41 0.46 7.30
C GLU A 11 -22.53 -0.57 8.02
N ALA A 12 -22.05 -1.59 7.31
CA ALA A 12 -21.15 -2.59 7.87
C ALA A 12 -19.91 -1.93 8.51
N ALA A 13 -19.33 -0.95 7.82
CA ALA A 13 -18.16 -0.23 8.33
C ALA A 13 -18.45 0.71 9.51
N ARG A 14 -19.69 1.19 9.71
CA ARG A 14 -20.06 2.01 10.89
C ARG A 14 -19.97 1.21 12.18
N LYS A 15 -20.17 -0.11 12.12
CA LYS A 15 -20.13 -1.01 13.28
C LYS A 15 -18.70 -1.30 13.76
N ILE A 16 -17.68 -0.83 13.04
CA ILE A 16 -16.28 -1.06 13.38
C ILE A 16 -15.73 0.08 14.24
N ASP A 17 -15.28 -0.27 15.44
CA ASP A 17 -14.47 0.58 16.30
C ASP A 17 -12.97 0.28 16.08
N TYR A 18 -12.21 1.29 15.68
CA TYR A 18 -10.76 1.15 15.46
C TYR A 18 -9.98 1.02 16.78
N LYS A 19 -10.54 1.44 17.91
CA LYS A 19 -9.83 1.60 19.19
C LYS A 19 -9.20 0.31 19.72
N ASN A 20 -9.83 -0.84 19.44
CA ASN A 20 -9.38 -2.19 19.82
C ASN A 20 -8.98 -3.05 18.61
N SER A 21 -8.84 -2.44 17.43
CA SER A 21 -8.56 -3.17 16.21
C SER A 21 -7.12 -3.69 16.17
N LYS A 22 -6.97 -4.98 15.85
CA LYS A 22 -5.64 -5.59 15.62
C LYS A 22 -5.12 -5.34 14.20
N VAL A 23 -5.94 -4.78 13.30
CA VAL A 23 -5.57 -4.54 11.90
C VAL A 23 -4.98 -3.14 11.66
N VAL A 24 -4.93 -2.30 12.69
CA VAL A 24 -4.31 -0.97 12.64
C VAL A 24 -2.89 -0.98 13.23
N PRO A 25 -2.01 -0.04 12.82
CA PRO A 25 -0.70 0.10 13.44
C PRO A 25 -0.78 0.34 14.96
N PRO A 26 0.27 -0.01 15.74
CA PRO A 26 0.26 0.17 17.20
C PRO A 26 -0.06 1.58 17.68
N PHE A 27 0.28 2.62 16.90
CA PHE A 27 -0.02 4.01 17.24
C PHE A 27 -1.50 4.39 17.10
N CYS A 28 -2.32 3.54 16.50
CA CYS A 28 -3.77 3.72 16.38
C CYS A 28 -4.57 3.05 17.51
N GLN A 29 -3.91 2.21 18.32
CA GLN A 29 -4.55 1.45 19.40
C GLN A 29 -4.64 2.31 20.67
N VAL A 30 -5.81 2.33 21.33
CA VAL A 30 -6.07 3.22 22.48
C VAL A 30 -5.24 2.85 23.71
N ASN A 31 -4.91 1.57 23.87
CA ASN A 31 -4.17 1.07 25.04
C ASN A 31 -2.66 0.89 24.77
N SER A 32 -2.10 1.53 23.74
CA SER A 32 -0.69 1.36 23.46
C SER A 32 0.15 2.31 24.34
N PRO A 33 0.94 1.78 25.31
CA PRO A 33 1.63 2.61 26.30
C PRO A 33 2.61 3.60 25.66
N ASN A 34 3.06 3.36 24.43
CA ASN A 34 3.95 4.29 23.71
C ASN A 34 3.22 5.44 23.01
N TYR A 35 1.88 5.53 23.09
CA TYR A 35 1.06 6.44 22.28
C TYR A 35 -0.04 7.19 23.08
N SER A 36 0.19 7.44 24.37
CA SER A 36 -0.72 8.26 25.21
C SER A 36 -0.31 9.74 25.26
N GLY A 37 -1.24 10.67 25.05
CA GLY A 37 -1.10 12.09 25.39
C GLY A 37 0.24 12.74 24.97
N ALA A 38 0.92 13.38 25.91
CA ALA A 38 2.20 14.07 25.67
C ALA A 38 3.27 13.22 24.95
N ARG A 39 3.24 11.88 25.06
CA ARG A 39 4.21 10.98 24.39
C ARG A 39 4.05 10.96 22.87
N TYR A 40 2.82 11.00 22.33
CA TYR A 40 2.64 11.06 20.87
C TYR A 40 3.15 12.39 20.33
N LYS A 41 2.90 13.51 21.02
CA LYS A 41 3.33 14.85 20.59
C LYS A 41 4.86 14.92 20.57
N LYS A 42 5.52 14.34 21.57
CA LYS A 42 6.98 14.21 21.60
C LYS A 42 7.52 13.32 20.47
N LYS A 43 6.83 12.23 20.14
CA LYS A 43 7.31 11.25 19.14
C LYS A 43 7.06 11.67 17.69
N PHE A 44 5.92 12.28 17.41
CA PHE A 44 5.42 12.52 16.05
C PHE A 44 5.13 13.99 15.75
N GLY A 45 5.19 14.87 16.74
CA GLY A 45 4.89 16.28 16.57
C GLY A 45 3.39 16.58 16.48
N GLN A 46 3.08 17.83 16.15
CA GLN A 46 1.72 18.37 16.16
C GLN A 46 0.83 17.74 15.07
N ASP A 47 1.38 17.40 13.91
CA ASP A 47 0.62 16.83 12.78
C ASP A 47 0.03 15.44 13.08
N PHE A 48 0.47 14.78 14.16
CA PHE A 48 -0.17 13.56 14.65
C PHE A 48 -1.65 13.74 14.99
N THR A 49 -2.11 14.98 15.22
CA THR A 49 -3.53 15.26 15.45
C THR A 49 -4.45 14.81 14.30
N TRP A 50 -3.93 14.68 13.08
CA TRP A 50 -4.73 14.29 11.90
C TRP A 50 -4.78 12.78 11.67
N ILE A 51 -3.99 12.00 12.41
CA ILE A 51 -3.84 10.56 12.19
C ILE A 51 -5.10 9.76 12.53
N ASN A 52 -6.00 10.32 13.34
CA ASN A 52 -7.26 9.69 13.71
C ASN A 52 -8.11 9.31 12.48
N HIS A 53 -8.11 10.15 11.43
CA HIS A 53 -8.81 9.85 10.18
C HIS A 53 -8.23 8.62 9.47
N TYR A 54 -6.90 8.48 9.46
CA TYR A 54 -6.23 7.29 8.95
C TYR A 54 -6.53 6.06 9.80
N CYS A 55 -6.43 6.16 11.13
CA CYS A 55 -6.66 5.05 12.04
C CYS A 55 -8.08 4.49 11.92
N ASP A 56 -9.08 5.38 11.88
CA ASP A 56 -10.48 5.02 11.69
C ASP A 56 -10.70 4.32 10.34
N ALA A 57 -10.18 4.90 9.26
CA ALA A 57 -10.31 4.33 7.94
C ALA A 57 -9.59 2.98 7.81
N LYS A 58 -8.38 2.86 8.35
CA LYS A 58 -7.57 1.65 8.31
C LYS A 58 -8.27 0.46 8.96
N ALA A 59 -8.97 0.68 10.07
CA ALA A 59 -9.74 -0.38 10.73
C ALA A 59 -10.92 -0.87 9.88
N LYS A 60 -11.47 -0.01 9.01
CA LYS A 60 -12.67 -0.30 8.20
C LYS A 60 -12.35 -0.90 6.83
N ILE A 61 -11.15 -0.68 6.29
CA ILE A 61 -10.72 -1.23 4.99
C ILE A 61 -10.96 -2.75 4.84
N PRO A 62 -10.74 -3.61 5.85
CA PRO A 62 -10.98 -5.03 5.71
C PRO A 62 -12.38 -5.40 5.21
N VAL A 63 -13.41 -4.67 5.66
CA VAL A 63 -14.80 -4.89 5.24
C VAL A 63 -14.98 -4.74 3.74
N CYS A 64 -14.18 -3.89 3.08
CA CYS A 64 -14.32 -3.69 1.63
C CYS A 64 -14.09 -4.98 0.84
N TRP A 65 -13.29 -5.92 1.36
CA TRP A 65 -12.96 -7.16 0.66
C TRP A 65 -14.11 -8.15 0.60
N ASP A 66 -15.07 -8.03 1.50
CA ASP A 66 -16.26 -8.88 1.50
C ASP A 66 -17.17 -8.54 0.29
N TYR A 67 -17.10 -7.33 -0.25
CA TYR A 67 -18.00 -6.85 -1.29
C TYR A 67 -17.47 -7.10 -2.73
N PRO A 68 -18.36 -7.12 -3.75
CA PRO A 68 -17.98 -7.30 -5.15
C PRO A 68 -17.19 -6.10 -5.66
N LYS A 69 -16.39 -6.29 -6.73
CA LYS A 69 -15.42 -5.31 -7.24
C LYS A 69 -15.93 -3.86 -7.30
N LYS A 70 -17.13 -3.62 -7.85
CA LYS A 70 -17.70 -2.26 -7.94
C LYS A 70 -17.91 -1.61 -6.57
N ALA A 71 -18.55 -2.32 -5.63
CA ALA A 71 -18.81 -1.83 -4.27
C ALA A 71 -17.52 -1.76 -3.44
N ARG A 72 -16.63 -2.73 -3.60
CA ARG A 72 -15.27 -2.73 -3.01
C ARG A 72 -14.48 -1.50 -3.43
N ASN A 73 -14.48 -1.15 -4.72
CA ASN A 73 -13.73 0.00 -5.21
C ASN A 73 -14.27 1.32 -4.63
N ALA A 74 -15.60 1.44 -4.51
CA ALA A 74 -16.21 2.58 -3.83
C ALA A 74 -15.82 2.64 -2.34
N CYS A 75 -15.86 1.50 -1.64
CA CYS A 75 -15.46 1.37 -0.24
C CYS A 75 -13.97 1.74 -0.02
N LEU A 76 -13.06 1.18 -0.82
CA LEU A 76 -11.63 1.48 -0.77
C LEU A 76 -11.35 2.97 -1.04
N THR A 77 -12.03 3.55 -2.03
CA THR A 77 -11.91 4.99 -2.34
C THR A 77 -12.37 5.85 -1.16
N ARG A 78 -13.45 5.46 -0.47
CA ARG A 78 -13.97 6.18 0.69
C ARG A 78 -12.99 6.16 1.87
N PHE A 79 -12.37 5.03 2.15
CA PHE A 79 -11.45 4.88 3.28
C PHE A 79 -10.03 5.34 2.98
N MET A 80 -9.59 5.31 1.72
CA MET A 80 -8.31 5.93 1.31
C MET A 80 -8.21 7.41 1.74
N ARG A 81 -9.35 8.13 1.75
CA ARG A 81 -9.42 9.54 2.20
C ARG A 81 -8.92 9.75 3.62
N GLY A 82 -8.93 8.74 4.49
CA GLY A 82 -8.40 8.88 5.85
C GLY A 82 -6.90 9.14 5.87
N ALA A 83 -6.13 8.41 5.06
CA ALA A 83 -4.70 8.63 4.89
C ALA A 83 -4.42 9.94 4.13
N GLN A 84 -5.20 10.21 3.06
CA GLN A 84 -5.05 11.42 2.26
C GLN A 84 -5.29 12.68 3.10
N TYR A 85 -6.33 12.68 3.93
CA TYR A 85 -6.62 13.79 4.83
C TYR A 85 -5.44 14.11 5.75
N ALA A 86 -4.82 13.09 6.36
CA ALA A 86 -3.65 13.29 7.20
C ALA A 86 -2.46 13.86 6.42
N ILE A 87 -2.24 13.41 5.17
CA ILE A 87 -1.20 13.94 4.29
C ILE A 87 -1.46 15.41 3.97
N ASP A 88 -2.68 15.75 3.55
CA ASP A 88 -3.05 17.09 3.08
C ASP A 88 -2.98 18.15 4.20
N HIS A 89 -3.18 17.73 5.46
CA HIS A 89 -3.14 18.62 6.63
C HIS A 89 -1.77 18.63 7.34
N THR A 90 -0.83 17.80 6.89
CA THR A 90 0.54 17.78 7.45
C THR A 90 1.25 19.09 7.08
N LYS A 91 1.75 19.81 8.08
CA LYS A 91 2.55 21.03 7.89
C LYS A 91 4.05 20.77 7.92
N ASN A 92 4.48 19.77 8.69
CA ASN A 92 5.87 19.37 8.82
C ASN A 92 6.27 18.45 7.64
N PRO A 93 7.12 18.90 6.71
CA PRO A 93 7.54 18.07 5.57
C PRO A 93 8.35 16.84 5.98
N ALA A 94 8.90 16.81 7.20
CA ALA A 94 9.61 15.71 7.83
C ALA A 94 8.74 14.90 8.81
N TYR A 95 7.41 15.02 8.74
CA TYR A 95 6.49 14.26 9.60
C TYR A 95 6.77 12.74 9.49
N PRO A 96 7.12 12.05 10.59
CA PRO A 96 7.66 10.69 10.52
C PRO A 96 6.71 9.63 9.93
N LEU A 97 5.41 9.90 9.89
CA LEU A 97 4.42 8.95 9.34
C LEU A 97 4.15 9.16 7.84
N LEU A 98 4.69 10.20 7.19
CA LEU A 98 4.48 10.42 5.75
C LEU A 98 4.86 9.19 4.88
N PRO A 99 6.02 8.52 5.08
CA PRO A 99 6.35 7.33 4.28
C PRO A 99 5.31 6.22 4.41
N LEU A 100 4.76 6.02 5.62
CA LEU A 100 3.71 5.04 5.87
C LEU A 100 2.41 5.46 5.17
N LEU A 101 1.96 6.71 5.35
CA LEU A 101 0.69 7.19 4.80
C LEU A 101 0.68 7.12 3.27
N TYR A 102 1.75 7.59 2.62
CA TYR A 102 1.91 7.47 1.16
C TYR A 102 1.94 6.00 0.70
N THR A 103 2.56 5.10 1.46
CA THR A 103 2.56 3.65 1.13
C THR A 103 1.16 3.04 1.27
N GLU A 104 0.37 3.47 2.24
CA GLU A 104 -1.01 3.01 2.42
C GLU A 104 -1.90 3.49 1.27
N VAL A 105 -1.82 4.78 0.90
CA VAL A 105 -2.51 5.34 -0.27
C VAL A 105 -2.10 4.59 -1.55
N GLY A 106 -0.81 4.42 -1.79
CA GLY A 106 -0.30 3.68 -2.96
C GLY A 106 -0.81 2.24 -3.01
N THR A 107 -0.91 1.57 -1.86
CA THR A 107 -1.43 0.20 -1.79
C THR A 107 -2.92 0.14 -2.16
N LEU A 108 -3.73 1.09 -1.69
CA LEU A 108 -5.14 1.17 -2.05
C LEU A 108 -5.33 1.51 -3.53
N LEU A 109 -4.55 2.45 -4.07
CA LEU A 109 -4.55 2.79 -5.49
C LEU A 109 -4.19 1.60 -6.38
N LYS A 110 -3.20 0.79 -5.98
CA LYS A 110 -2.88 -0.46 -6.69
C LYS A 110 -4.07 -1.40 -6.73
N ASN A 111 -4.75 -1.58 -5.61
CA ASN A 111 -5.92 -2.46 -5.50
C ASN A 111 -7.13 -1.93 -6.29
N LEU A 112 -7.18 -0.62 -6.52
CA LEU A 112 -8.12 0.05 -7.41
C LEU A 112 -7.70 -0.02 -8.89
N GLU A 113 -6.60 -0.70 -9.21
CA GLU A 113 -6.01 -0.80 -10.57
C GLU A 113 -5.56 0.58 -11.13
N ARG A 114 -5.39 1.58 -10.25
CA ARG A 114 -4.88 2.92 -10.58
C ARG A 114 -3.36 2.95 -10.45
N TYR A 115 -2.69 2.21 -11.34
CA TYR A 115 -1.26 1.91 -11.19
C TYR A 115 -0.34 3.14 -11.26
N GLY A 116 -0.62 4.12 -12.13
CA GLY A 116 0.20 5.33 -12.24
C GLY A 116 0.21 6.15 -10.93
N GLU A 117 -0.95 6.32 -10.32
CA GLU A 117 -1.08 7.05 -9.04
C GLU A 117 -0.49 6.26 -7.87
N SER A 118 -0.60 4.93 -7.93
CA SER A 118 0.05 4.02 -6.99
C SER A 118 1.57 4.17 -7.01
N ILE A 119 2.17 4.17 -8.21
CA ILE A 119 3.60 4.41 -8.42
C ILE A 119 4.01 5.76 -7.84
N HIS A 120 3.28 6.82 -8.17
CA HIS A 120 3.55 8.17 -7.65
C HIS A 120 3.54 8.18 -6.11
N SER A 121 2.52 7.57 -5.49
CA SER A 121 2.41 7.50 -4.04
C SER A 121 3.60 6.76 -3.40
N PHE A 122 4.05 5.64 -3.98
CA PHE A 122 5.24 4.95 -3.46
C PHE A 122 6.52 5.76 -3.65
N GLN A 123 6.66 6.50 -4.74
CA GLN A 123 7.79 7.42 -4.95
C GLN A 123 7.79 8.54 -3.90
N GLN A 124 6.62 9.11 -3.57
CA GLN A 124 6.51 10.08 -2.47
C GLN A 124 6.94 9.47 -1.13
N ALA A 125 6.52 8.24 -0.83
CA ALA A 125 6.95 7.55 0.39
C ALA A 125 8.49 7.38 0.46
N ILE A 126 9.12 7.01 -0.65
CA ILE A 126 10.58 6.88 -0.78
C ILE A 126 11.28 8.24 -0.62
N ASN A 127 10.74 9.29 -1.24
CA ASN A 127 11.29 10.64 -1.14
C ASN A 127 11.26 11.15 0.32
N LYS A 128 10.20 10.85 1.06
CA LYS A 128 10.07 11.20 2.47
C LYS A 128 11.01 10.40 3.38
N ASN A 129 11.32 9.16 3.03
CA ASN A 129 12.34 8.38 3.72
C ASN A 129 12.95 7.32 2.79
N LYS A 130 14.17 7.59 2.32
CA LYS A 130 14.90 6.69 1.41
C LYS A 130 15.17 5.31 2.02
N LYS A 131 15.17 5.17 3.35
CA LYS A 131 15.38 3.88 4.04
C LYS A 131 14.07 3.12 4.32
N TYR A 132 12.93 3.63 3.85
CA TYR A 132 11.61 3.02 4.07
C TYR A 132 11.33 1.88 3.06
N ILE A 133 11.91 0.71 3.35
CA ILE A 133 11.83 -0.52 2.54
C ILE A 133 10.42 -0.97 2.14
N PRO A 134 9.35 -0.77 2.94
CA PRO A 134 8.01 -1.14 2.51
C PRO A 134 7.58 -0.47 1.20
N ALA A 135 7.92 0.81 0.98
CA ALA A 135 7.56 1.53 -0.24
C ALA A 135 8.26 0.93 -1.47
N TYR A 136 9.56 0.64 -1.38
CA TYR A 136 10.28 -0.06 -2.47
C TYR A 136 9.65 -1.42 -2.77
N SER A 137 9.35 -2.22 -1.73
CA SER A 137 8.76 -3.55 -1.93
C SER A 137 7.42 -3.46 -2.66
N ARG A 138 6.59 -2.46 -2.33
CA ARG A 138 5.30 -2.25 -2.98
C ARG A 138 5.44 -1.70 -4.40
N LEU A 139 6.37 -0.78 -4.65
CA LEU A 139 6.64 -0.25 -5.98
C LEU A 139 7.14 -1.35 -6.93
N VAL A 140 8.04 -2.20 -6.45
CA VAL A 140 8.50 -3.39 -7.18
C VAL A 140 7.32 -4.31 -7.52
N ASP A 141 6.41 -4.56 -6.57
CA ASP A 141 5.22 -5.38 -6.84
C ASP A 141 4.34 -4.78 -7.95
N VAL A 142 4.23 -3.44 -8.03
CA VAL A 142 3.47 -2.78 -9.10
C VAL A 142 4.17 -2.92 -10.45
N TYR A 143 5.49 -2.70 -10.52
CA TYR A 143 6.22 -2.89 -11.78
C TYR A 143 6.17 -4.33 -12.27
N ILE A 144 6.26 -5.32 -11.37
CA ILE A 144 6.06 -6.74 -11.71
C ILE A 144 4.66 -6.96 -12.30
N LEU A 145 3.61 -6.38 -11.72
CA LEU A 145 2.24 -6.50 -12.25
C LEU A 145 2.08 -5.90 -13.65
N LEU A 146 2.89 -4.88 -13.97
CA LEU A 146 2.92 -4.24 -15.28
C LEU A 146 3.89 -4.91 -16.26
N ASN A 147 4.48 -6.06 -15.90
CA ASN A 147 5.57 -6.73 -16.63
C ASN A 147 6.79 -5.84 -16.91
N ASP A 148 6.98 -4.79 -16.13
CA ASP A 148 8.12 -3.89 -16.23
C ASP A 148 9.26 -4.38 -15.34
N PHE A 149 9.90 -5.46 -15.79
CA PHE A 149 10.94 -6.13 -15.01
C PHE A 149 12.19 -5.26 -14.80
N ASP A 150 12.46 -4.33 -15.71
CA ASP A 150 13.62 -3.44 -15.64
C ASP A 150 13.45 -2.42 -14.50
N ARG A 151 12.32 -1.69 -14.46
CA ARG A 151 12.04 -0.77 -13.35
C ARG A 151 11.85 -1.51 -12.04
N ALA A 152 11.28 -2.73 -12.06
CA ALA A 152 11.18 -3.57 -10.87
C ALA A 152 12.57 -3.90 -10.29
N GLU A 153 13.50 -4.34 -11.13
CA GLU A 153 14.85 -4.72 -10.71
C GLU A 153 15.65 -3.51 -10.21
N GLN A 154 15.61 -2.40 -10.97
CA GLN A 154 16.28 -1.16 -10.59
C GLN A 154 15.76 -0.64 -9.23
N THR A 155 14.45 -0.64 -9.03
CA THR A 155 13.83 -0.21 -7.76
C THR A 155 14.28 -1.11 -6.61
N ALA A 156 14.32 -2.44 -6.81
CA ALA A 156 14.75 -3.37 -5.78
C ALA A 156 16.24 -3.19 -5.41
N LYS A 157 17.11 -2.98 -6.39
CA LYS A 157 18.54 -2.68 -6.19
C LYS A 157 18.74 -1.36 -5.43
N SER A 158 18.08 -0.30 -5.87
CA SER A 158 18.13 1.00 -5.19
C SER A 158 17.67 0.89 -3.73
N GLY A 159 16.59 0.17 -3.44
CA GLY A 159 16.16 -0.06 -2.06
C GLY A 159 17.19 -0.82 -1.21
N LEU A 160 17.95 -1.75 -1.79
CA LEU A 160 19.01 -2.49 -1.11
C LEU A 160 20.25 -1.63 -0.82
N GLU A 161 20.55 -0.64 -1.66
CA GLU A 161 21.59 0.36 -1.39
C GLU A 161 21.26 1.21 -0.15
N GLN A 162 19.97 1.50 0.07
CA GLN A 162 19.52 2.30 1.21
C GLN A 162 19.51 1.49 2.52
N LYS A 163 19.02 0.25 2.46
CA LYS A 163 18.97 -0.66 3.61
C LYS A 163 18.86 -2.12 3.16
N LYS A 164 19.73 -2.97 3.69
CA LYS A 164 19.68 -4.43 3.49
C LYS A 164 18.28 -4.95 3.81
N SER A 165 17.68 -5.69 2.87
CA SER A 165 16.34 -6.25 3.03
C SER A 165 16.19 -7.62 2.39
N LYS A 166 15.76 -8.61 3.18
CA LYS A 166 15.37 -9.94 2.67
C LYS A 166 14.16 -9.86 1.74
N SER A 167 13.24 -8.90 1.96
CA SER A 167 12.04 -8.76 1.12
C SER A 167 12.36 -8.31 -0.30
N LEU A 168 13.39 -7.49 -0.46
CA LEU A 168 13.84 -7.01 -1.77
C LEU A 168 14.69 -8.06 -2.49
N LYS A 169 15.55 -8.80 -1.77
CA LYS A 169 16.28 -9.94 -2.34
C LYS A 169 15.34 -11.00 -2.93
N ARG A 170 14.30 -11.39 -2.17
CA ARG A 170 13.25 -12.31 -2.66
C ARG A 170 12.52 -11.80 -3.90
N ARG A 171 12.36 -10.49 -4.03
CA ARG A 171 11.73 -9.88 -5.21
C ARG A 171 12.66 -9.90 -6.42
N LEU A 172 13.96 -9.68 -6.24
CA LEU A 172 14.95 -9.85 -7.30
C LEU A 172 14.96 -11.28 -7.86
N GLU A 173 14.95 -12.28 -6.98
CA GLU A 173 14.83 -13.69 -7.35
C GLU A 173 13.54 -13.93 -8.17
N LYS A 174 12.41 -13.39 -7.70
CA LYS A 174 11.13 -13.47 -8.41
C LYS A 174 11.17 -12.81 -9.79
N ILE A 175 11.77 -11.62 -9.90
CA ILE A 175 11.88 -10.89 -11.17
C ILE A 175 12.69 -11.69 -12.19
N ALA A 176 13.84 -12.25 -11.78
CA ALA A 176 14.67 -13.07 -12.64
C ALA A 176 13.91 -14.29 -13.20
N LYS A 177 13.15 -14.98 -12.34
CA LYS A 177 12.30 -16.11 -12.75
C LYS A 177 11.24 -15.67 -13.77
N LEU A 178 10.48 -14.62 -13.46
CA LEU A 178 9.41 -14.13 -14.35
C LEU A 178 9.94 -13.65 -15.71
N ARG A 179 11.12 -13.02 -15.73
CA ARG A 179 11.76 -12.57 -16.97
C ARG A 179 12.17 -13.76 -17.84
N ALA A 180 12.72 -14.82 -17.26
CA ALA A 180 13.05 -16.03 -17.99
C ALA A 180 11.79 -16.73 -18.55
N GLU A 181 10.73 -16.85 -17.74
CA GLU A 181 9.45 -17.41 -18.18
C GLU A 181 8.83 -16.63 -19.34
N ALA A 182 8.88 -15.29 -19.29
CA ALA A 182 8.39 -14.43 -20.37
C ALA A 182 9.21 -14.60 -21.66
N ALA A 183 10.54 -14.69 -21.56
CA ALA A 183 11.41 -14.92 -22.71
C ALA A 183 11.15 -16.27 -23.38
N THR A 184 10.99 -17.34 -22.59
CA THR A 184 10.65 -18.67 -23.11
C THR A 184 9.31 -18.67 -23.82
N LYS A 185 8.29 -18.00 -23.25
CA LYS A 185 6.97 -17.89 -23.87
C LYS A 185 7.03 -17.17 -25.22
N MET A 186 7.75 -16.05 -25.30
CA MET A 186 7.93 -15.31 -26.55
C MET A 186 8.67 -16.14 -27.62
N ALA A 187 9.69 -16.92 -27.23
CA ALA A 187 10.42 -17.80 -28.14
C ALA A 187 9.52 -18.91 -28.70
N ASN A 188 8.65 -19.49 -27.88
CA ASN A 188 7.70 -20.53 -28.32
C ASN A 188 6.59 -19.97 -29.22
N GLU A 189 6.14 -18.74 -29.00
CA GLU A 189 5.10 -18.07 -29.82
C GLU A 189 5.63 -17.56 -31.17
N SER A 190 6.96 -17.41 -31.31
CA SER A 190 7.63 -16.96 -32.53
C SER A 190 8.24 -18.09 -33.37
N ALA A 191 8.17 -19.33 -32.89
CA ALA A 191 8.55 -20.50 -33.67
C ALA A 191 7.51 -20.75 -34.77
N PRO A 192 7.89 -20.83 -36.05
CA PRO A 192 6.93 -21.09 -37.12
C PRO A 192 6.28 -22.46 -36.90
N GLU A 193 4.95 -22.53 -36.99
CA GLU A 193 4.24 -23.81 -37.06
C GLU A 193 4.88 -24.62 -38.20
N THR A 194 5.44 -25.78 -37.86
CA THR A 194 5.91 -26.72 -38.87
C THR A 194 4.67 -27.22 -39.61
N ALA A 195 4.45 -26.67 -40.80
CA ALA A 195 3.38 -27.09 -41.70
C ALA A 195 3.54 -28.60 -41.98
N GLN A 196 2.53 -29.37 -41.58
CA GLN A 196 2.28 -30.72 -42.08
C GLN A 196 1.35 -30.65 -43.28
#